data_AF-A0A8J3HM99-F1
#
_entry.id   AF-A0A8J3HM99-F1
#
_cell.length_a   1.000
_cell.length_b   1.000
_cell.length_c   1.000
_cell.angle_alpha   90.00
_cell.angle_beta   90.00
_cell.angle_gamma   90.00
#
_symmetry.space_group_name_H-M   'P 1'
#
loop_
_entity.id
_entity.type
_entity.pdbx_description
1 polymer ?
#
loop_
_entity_poly.entity_id
_entity_poly.type
_entity_poly.pdbx_seq_one_letter_code
_entity_poly.pdbx_strand_id
1 'polypeptide(L)'
;MSRSEARLDRRVAALLAARAFVEIRALAGSAHRASQTSSPAEDLERIRFLANLCHNLPGITQPSRWRPSRTGSAPSSREQAMARRPMGWTWHTAGPEGRAWMLSHIRQYHPTWTPPPALPTARAEALPLTLGQRLGVLLRRWPVQTPAGREPLPAQSQVLKALDSAAICELYAEAGRRRLGLGKGGPWLPAHLDPDGVHYVVPDPASYYWPGNGDGRDGKIAWWQCSVLLRMRNGEQVSGMVAVMPETFAALPSTLARTQQLRLFHRVRSIERDLYLWSRDHKAECDPQRCGYDPAPDPPQTS
;
A
#
# COMPACT_ATOMS: atom_id res chain seq x y z
N MET A 1 -3.13 -18.80 17.62
CA MET A 1 -3.18 -19.15 16.19
C MET A 1 -1.87 -19.80 15.79
N SER A 2 -1.93 -20.98 15.19
CA SER A 2 -0.79 -21.89 15.11
C SER A 2 -0.04 -21.74 13.79
N ARG A 3 1.27 -22.04 13.79
CA ARG A 3 2.07 -22.17 12.56
C ARG A 3 1.46 -23.18 11.56
N SER A 4 0.55 -24.04 12.01
CA SER A 4 -0.18 -24.99 11.17
C SER A 4 -1.14 -24.29 10.20
N GLU A 5 -1.89 -23.28 10.66
CA GLU A 5 -2.87 -22.55 9.84
C GLU A 5 -2.16 -21.81 8.69
N ALA A 6 -1.05 -21.14 8.98
CA ALA A 6 -0.27 -20.45 7.96
C ALA A 6 0.33 -21.41 6.90
N ARG A 7 0.66 -22.65 7.29
CA ARG A 7 1.12 -23.67 6.35
C ARG A 7 -0.04 -24.20 5.50
N LEU A 8 -1.21 -24.41 6.11
CA LEU A 8 -2.41 -24.86 5.40
C LEU A 8 -2.83 -23.82 4.35
N ASP A 9 -2.87 -22.54 4.71
CA ASP A 9 -3.15 -21.44 3.78
C ASP A 9 -2.22 -21.45 2.56
N ARG A 10 -0.91 -21.70 2.75
CA ARG A 10 0.05 -21.81 1.63
C ARG A 10 -0.18 -23.04 0.75
N ARG A 11 -0.58 -24.17 1.34
CA ARG A 11 -0.94 -25.38 0.57
C ARG A 11 -2.19 -25.14 -0.26
N VAL A 12 -3.22 -24.53 0.34
CA VAL A 12 -4.43 -24.10 -0.36
C VAL A 12 -4.08 -23.14 -1.50
N ALA A 13 -3.21 -22.16 -1.26
CA ALA A 13 -2.78 -21.25 -2.32
C ALA A 13 -2.10 -21.96 -3.50
N ALA A 14 -1.21 -22.91 -3.22
CA ALA A 14 -0.56 -23.70 -4.27
C ALA A 14 -1.56 -24.55 -5.07
N LEU A 15 -2.53 -25.18 -4.39
CA LEU A 15 -3.62 -25.91 -5.04
C LEU A 15 -4.44 -24.99 -5.96
N LEU A 16 -4.89 -23.84 -5.43
CA LEU A 16 -5.70 -22.89 -6.19
C LEU A 16 -4.93 -22.40 -7.43
N ALA A 17 -3.65 -22.06 -7.29
CA ALA A 17 -2.84 -21.66 -8.43
C ALA A 17 -2.77 -22.78 -9.49
N ALA A 18 -2.52 -24.02 -9.08
CA ALA A 18 -2.50 -25.16 -10.00
C ALA A 18 -3.84 -25.34 -10.73
N ARG A 19 -4.97 -25.19 -10.01
CA ARG A 19 -6.32 -25.28 -10.61
C ARG A 19 -6.59 -24.17 -11.61
N ALA A 20 -6.25 -22.94 -11.26
CA ALA A 20 -6.38 -21.80 -12.15
C ALA A 20 -5.54 -21.97 -13.42
N PHE A 21 -4.30 -22.46 -13.32
CA PHE A 21 -3.48 -22.72 -14.51
C PHE A 21 -4.03 -23.82 -15.41
N VAL A 22 -4.61 -24.88 -14.84
CA VAL A 22 -5.28 -25.93 -15.62
C VAL A 22 -6.49 -25.35 -16.37
N GLU A 23 -7.31 -24.53 -15.70
CA GLU A 23 -8.49 -23.89 -16.30
C GLU A 23 -8.08 -22.88 -17.38
N ILE A 24 -7.09 -22.02 -17.12
CA ILE A 24 -6.51 -21.09 -18.11
C ILE A 24 -6.01 -21.85 -19.34
N ARG A 25 -5.29 -22.97 -19.16
CA ARG A 25 -4.78 -23.78 -20.28
C ARG A 25 -5.92 -24.42 -21.07
N ALA A 26 -6.97 -24.88 -20.41
CA ALA A 26 -8.13 -25.46 -21.07
C ALA A 26 -8.86 -24.41 -21.93
N LEU A 27 -9.08 -23.20 -21.39
CA LEU A 27 -9.72 -22.09 -22.12
C LEU A 27 -8.86 -21.63 -23.31
N ALA A 28 -7.57 -21.40 -23.08
CA ALA A 28 -6.65 -20.98 -24.14
C ALA A 28 -6.49 -22.03 -25.26
N GLY A 29 -6.53 -23.33 -24.92
CA GLY A 29 -6.47 -24.42 -25.89
C GLY A 29 -7.81 -24.71 -26.60
N SER A 30 -8.93 -24.32 -25.99
CA SER A 30 -10.28 -24.50 -26.55
C SER A 30 -10.65 -23.42 -27.55
N ALA A 31 -10.00 -22.26 -27.54
CA ALA A 31 -10.16 -21.23 -28.59
C ALA A 31 -9.87 -21.75 -30.02
N HIS A 32 -9.13 -22.87 -30.17
CA HIS A 32 -8.91 -23.56 -31.45
C HIS A 32 -9.97 -24.63 -31.78
N ARG A 33 -10.76 -25.08 -30.81
CA ARG A 33 -11.83 -26.07 -30.98
C ARG A 33 -13.16 -25.36 -30.76
N ALA A 34 -13.78 -24.91 -31.84
CA ALA A 34 -15.10 -24.28 -31.84
C ALA A 34 -16.16 -25.18 -31.17
N SER A 35 -16.26 -25.14 -29.84
CA SER A 35 -17.42 -25.65 -29.12
C SER A 35 -18.45 -24.52 -29.04
N GLN A 36 -19.68 -24.82 -29.41
CA GLN A 36 -20.78 -23.86 -29.66
C GLN A 36 -21.33 -23.20 -28.37
N THR A 37 -20.61 -23.22 -27.25
CA THR A 37 -21.17 -22.92 -25.91
C THR A 37 -20.52 -21.74 -25.18
N SER A 38 -19.33 -21.26 -25.57
CA SER A 38 -18.66 -20.11 -24.95
C SER A 38 -18.07 -19.20 -26.02
N SER A 39 -18.22 -17.88 -25.87
CA SER A 39 -17.60 -16.93 -26.78
C SER A 39 -16.11 -16.73 -26.43
N PRO A 40 -15.24 -16.46 -27.42
CA PRO A 40 -13.82 -16.15 -27.15
C PRO A 40 -13.60 -14.96 -26.19
N ALA A 41 -14.56 -14.03 -26.13
CA ALA A 41 -14.53 -12.90 -25.20
C ALA A 41 -14.71 -13.36 -23.75
N GLU A 42 -15.70 -14.22 -23.48
CA GLU A 42 -15.95 -14.80 -22.16
C GLU A 42 -14.75 -15.63 -21.67
N ASP A 43 -14.15 -16.43 -22.57
CA ASP A 43 -12.94 -17.21 -22.24
C ASP A 43 -11.77 -16.29 -21.83
N LEU A 44 -11.57 -15.19 -22.56
CA LEU A 44 -10.51 -14.22 -22.26
C LEU A 44 -10.77 -13.49 -20.93
N GLU A 45 -12.01 -13.09 -20.67
CA GLU A 45 -12.40 -12.52 -19.38
C GLU A 45 -12.15 -13.49 -18.24
N ARG A 46 -12.50 -14.76 -18.42
CA ARG A 46 -12.26 -15.80 -17.43
C ARG A 46 -10.78 -16.03 -17.18
N ILE A 47 -9.95 -16.05 -18.23
CA ILE A 47 -8.49 -16.13 -18.11
C ILE A 47 -7.95 -14.93 -17.30
N ARG A 48 -8.39 -13.71 -17.60
CA ARG A 48 -7.99 -12.49 -16.88
C ARG A 48 -8.39 -12.56 -15.40
N PHE A 49 -9.60 -13.00 -15.11
CA PHE A 49 -10.09 -13.21 -13.74
C PHE A 49 -9.19 -14.18 -12.96
N LEU A 50 -8.89 -15.35 -13.53
CA LEU A 50 -8.05 -16.37 -12.88
C LEU A 50 -6.61 -15.90 -12.70
N ALA A 51 -6.05 -15.21 -13.70
CA ALA A 51 -4.71 -14.64 -13.62
C ALA A 51 -4.60 -13.59 -12.50
N ASN A 52 -5.59 -12.70 -12.39
CA ASN A 52 -5.69 -11.72 -11.31
C ASN A 52 -5.84 -12.37 -9.93
N LEU A 53 -6.64 -13.43 -9.83
CA LEU A 53 -6.77 -14.20 -8.59
C LEU A 53 -5.43 -14.83 -8.19
N CYS A 54 -4.76 -15.50 -9.14
CA CYS A 54 -3.45 -16.13 -8.93
C CYS A 54 -2.35 -15.15 -8.53
N HIS A 55 -2.32 -13.96 -9.12
CA HIS A 55 -1.36 -12.92 -8.78
C HIS A 55 -1.41 -12.55 -7.29
N ASN A 56 -2.59 -12.66 -6.69
CA ASN A 56 -2.81 -12.37 -5.28
C ASN A 56 -2.58 -13.56 -4.33
N LEU A 57 -2.35 -14.79 -4.83
CA LEU A 57 -2.17 -15.97 -3.98
C LEU A 57 -0.81 -15.96 -3.27
N PRO A 58 -0.75 -16.27 -1.96
CA PRO A 58 0.50 -16.28 -1.22
C PRO A 58 1.40 -17.42 -1.72
N GLY A 59 2.65 -17.13 -2.07
CA GLY A 59 3.60 -18.16 -2.53
C GLY A 59 3.93 -18.11 -4.01
N ILE A 60 3.03 -17.56 -4.86
CA ILE A 60 3.16 -17.64 -6.32
C ILE A 60 4.19 -16.64 -6.88
N THR A 61 4.33 -15.47 -6.25
CA THR A 61 5.33 -14.45 -6.61
C THR A 61 6.57 -14.48 -5.71
N GLN A 62 6.81 -15.58 -4.98
CA GLN A 62 7.76 -15.71 -3.86
C GLN A 62 7.52 -14.71 -2.71
N PRO A 63 7.10 -15.15 -1.52
CA PRO A 63 7.49 -14.46 -0.32
C PRO A 63 8.90 -14.92 0.00
N SER A 64 9.89 -14.08 -0.31
CA SER A 64 11.03 -13.95 0.60
C SER A 64 10.47 -13.91 2.04
N ARG A 65 11.22 -14.41 3.04
CA ARG A 65 10.85 -14.20 4.45
C ARG A 65 10.41 -12.74 4.57
N TRP A 66 9.14 -12.49 4.91
CA TRP A 66 8.59 -11.15 4.93
C TRP A 66 9.59 -10.26 5.66
N ARG A 67 10.20 -9.34 4.92
CA ARG A 67 11.09 -8.33 5.44
C ARG A 67 10.31 -7.03 5.32
N PRO A 68 10.20 -6.25 6.40
CA PRO A 68 9.68 -4.90 6.29
C PRO A 68 10.39 -4.20 5.15
N SER A 69 9.64 -3.54 4.27
CA SER A 69 10.21 -2.74 3.19
C SER A 69 11.16 -1.66 3.72
N ARG A 70 10.91 -1.23 4.97
CA ARG A 70 11.66 -0.24 5.74
C ARG A 70 12.23 -0.85 7.01
N THR A 71 13.55 -0.81 7.16
CA THR A 71 14.24 -1.27 8.36
C THR A 71 13.75 -0.51 9.61
N GLY A 72 13.50 -1.25 10.70
CA GLY A 72 13.09 -0.69 11.99
C GLY A 72 11.60 -0.32 12.11
N SER A 73 10.78 -0.65 11.11
CA SER A 73 9.32 -0.51 11.21
C SER A 73 8.70 -1.79 11.80
N ALA A 74 7.80 -1.63 12.76
CA ALA A 74 7.01 -2.75 13.24
C ALA A 74 5.98 -3.16 12.18
N PRO A 75 5.65 -4.45 12.03
CA PRO A 75 4.56 -4.87 11.16
C PRO A 75 3.25 -4.24 11.63
N SER A 76 2.49 -3.69 10.69
CA SER A 76 1.10 -3.26 10.92
C SER A 76 0.23 -4.44 11.37
N SER A 77 -0.90 -4.14 12.02
CA SER A 77 -1.88 -5.15 12.44
C SER A 77 -2.35 -6.03 11.26
N ARG A 78 -2.53 -5.43 10.08
CA ARG A 78 -2.87 -6.12 8.84
C ARG A 78 -1.75 -7.06 8.39
N GLU A 79 -0.50 -6.61 8.40
CA GLU A 79 0.66 -7.47 8.08
C GLU A 79 0.79 -8.63 9.07
N GLN A 80 0.58 -8.39 10.37
CA GLN A 80 0.57 -9.44 11.37
C GLN A 80 -0.57 -10.45 11.13
N ALA A 81 -1.76 -9.98 10.77
CA ALA A 81 -2.88 -10.84 10.42
C ALA A 81 -2.59 -11.67 9.17
N MET A 82 -2.02 -11.07 8.12
CA MET A 82 -1.60 -11.78 6.90
C MET A 82 -0.44 -12.75 7.15
N ALA A 83 0.48 -12.44 8.06
CA ALA A 83 1.54 -13.38 8.45
C ALA A 83 0.97 -14.62 9.18
N ARG A 84 -0.12 -14.45 9.95
CA ARG A 84 -0.83 -15.54 10.63
C ARG A 84 -1.73 -16.33 9.68
N ARG A 85 -2.40 -15.64 8.75
CA ARG A 85 -3.30 -16.21 7.74
C ARG A 85 -2.95 -15.66 6.34
N PRO A 86 -1.95 -16.25 5.66
CA PRO A 86 -1.47 -15.79 4.35
C PRO A 86 -2.55 -15.64 3.27
N MET A 87 -3.63 -16.42 3.34
CA MET A 87 -4.75 -16.29 2.40
C MET A 87 -5.63 -15.06 2.67
N GLY A 88 -5.41 -14.33 3.78
CA GLY A 88 -6.26 -13.23 4.21
C GLY A 88 -6.42 -12.15 3.16
N TRP A 89 -5.34 -11.72 2.50
CA TRP A 89 -5.43 -10.72 1.43
C TRP A 89 -6.31 -11.21 0.28
N THR A 90 -5.95 -12.34 -0.35
CA THR A 90 -6.67 -12.90 -1.49
C THR A 90 -8.14 -13.12 -1.16
N TRP A 91 -8.43 -13.70 0.01
CA TRP A 91 -9.81 -13.96 0.43
C TRP A 91 -10.66 -12.69 0.48
N HIS A 92 -10.12 -11.61 1.04
CA HIS A 92 -10.87 -10.37 1.20
C HIS A 92 -10.97 -9.55 -0.08
N THR A 93 -10.03 -9.69 -1.03
CA THR A 93 -10.02 -8.94 -2.30
C THR A 93 -10.63 -9.69 -3.49
N ALA A 94 -10.82 -11.01 -3.43
CA ALA A 94 -11.29 -11.82 -4.56
C ALA A 94 -12.76 -11.60 -4.99
N GLY A 95 -13.54 -10.80 -4.25
CA GLY A 95 -14.98 -10.61 -4.51
C GLY A 95 -15.83 -11.89 -4.32
N PRO A 96 -17.16 -11.82 -4.54
CA PRO A 96 -18.03 -12.99 -4.37
C PRO A 96 -17.70 -14.15 -5.30
N GLU A 97 -17.46 -13.88 -6.60
CA GLU A 97 -17.13 -14.90 -7.60
C GLU A 97 -15.82 -15.62 -7.27
N GLY A 98 -14.75 -14.88 -6.97
CA GLY A 98 -13.46 -15.46 -6.58
C GLY A 98 -13.55 -16.28 -5.30
N ARG A 99 -14.34 -15.86 -4.31
CA ARG A 99 -14.59 -16.66 -3.10
C ARG A 99 -15.35 -17.95 -3.41
N ALA A 100 -16.37 -17.89 -4.27
CA ALA A 100 -17.12 -19.08 -4.69
C ALA A 100 -16.21 -20.08 -5.41
N TRP A 101 -15.39 -19.61 -6.35
CA TRP A 101 -14.41 -20.43 -7.07
C TRP A 101 -13.36 -21.03 -6.15
N MET A 102 -12.82 -20.27 -5.19
CA MET A 102 -11.88 -20.80 -4.21
C MET A 102 -12.53 -21.91 -3.37
N LEU A 103 -13.74 -21.69 -2.86
CA LEU A 103 -14.45 -22.67 -2.04
C LEU A 103 -14.80 -23.96 -2.80
N SER A 104 -15.15 -23.88 -4.09
CA SER A 104 -15.46 -25.08 -4.88
C SER A 104 -14.26 -26.01 -4.99
N HIS A 105 -13.06 -25.46 -5.16
CA HIS A 105 -11.82 -26.25 -5.22
C HIS A 105 -11.32 -26.67 -3.83
N ILE A 106 -11.39 -25.80 -2.83
CA ILE A 106 -10.90 -26.10 -1.47
C ILE A 106 -11.68 -27.25 -0.84
N ARG A 107 -13.02 -27.28 -0.98
CA ARG A 107 -13.87 -28.31 -0.36
C ARG A 107 -13.49 -29.73 -0.78
N GLN A 108 -12.96 -29.90 -2.00
CA GLN A 108 -12.57 -31.21 -2.53
C GLN A 108 -11.26 -31.74 -1.92
N TYR A 109 -10.31 -30.85 -1.59
CA TYR A 109 -8.93 -31.24 -1.25
C TYR A 109 -8.51 -30.88 0.18
N HIS A 110 -9.16 -29.89 0.79
CA HIS A 110 -8.84 -29.36 2.12
C HIS A 110 -10.13 -29.02 2.90
N PRO A 111 -10.95 -30.03 3.27
CA PRO A 111 -12.25 -29.81 3.91
C PRO A 111 -12.15 -29.16 5.29
N THR A 112 -10.99 -29.22 5.94
CA THR A 112 -10.73 -28.59 7.24
C THR A 112 -10.28 -27.14 7.14
N TRP A 113 -10.03 -26.62 5.93
CA TRP A 113 -9.68 -25.22 5.76
C TRP A 113 -10.88 -24.33 6.00
N THR A 114 -10.70 -23.30 6.83
CA THR A 114 -11.71 -22.27 7.07
C THR A 114 -11.26 -20.94 6.49
N PRO A 115 -12.19 -20.11 5.99
CA PRO A 115 -11.88 -18.76 5.56
C PRO A 115 -11.08 -17.96 6.62
N PRO A 116 -10.09 -17.15 6.20
CA PRO A 116 -9.42 -16.23 7.10
C PRO A 116 -10.42 -15.26 7.75
N PRO A 117 -10.22 -14.88 9.03
CA PRO A 117 -11.04 -13.85 9.65
C PRO A 117 -10.91 -12.52 8.92
N ALA A 118 -11.83 -11.58 9.18
CA ALA A 118 -11.73 -10.21 8.69
C ALA A 118 -10.34 -9.63 8.99
N LEU A 119 -9.75 -8.93 8.01
CA LEU A 119 -8.51 -8.19 8.26
C LEU A 119 -8.81 -7.07 9.26
N PRO A 120 -7.89 -6.79 10.21
CA PRO A 120 -8.06 -5.69 11.14
C PRO A 120 -8.33 -4.39 10.39
N THR A 121 -9.28 -3.60 10.89
CA THR A 121 -9.48 -2.23 10.43
C THR A 121 -8.22 -1.44 10.73
N ALA A 122 -7.73 -0.69 9.75
CA ALA A 122 -6.56 0.13 9.92
C ALA A 122 -6.82 1.16 11.03
N ARG A 123 -5.91 1.21 12.00
CA ARG A 123 -6.03 2.12 13.14
C ARG A 123 -5.81 3.56 12.68
N ALA A 124 -6.78 4.42 12.98
CA ALA A 124 -6.65 5.87 12.85
C ALA A 124 -5.73 6.45 13.94
N GLU A 125 -5.73 5.84 15.12
CA GLU A 125 -4.90 6.29 16.24
C GLU A 125 -3.48 5.72 16.18
N ALA A 126 -2.52 6.59 16.46
CA ALA A 126 -1.12 6.24 16.55
C ALA A 126 -0.83 5.42 17.81
N LEU A 127 -0.04 4.35 17.65
CA LEU A 127 0.39 3.57 18.79
C LEU A 127 1.36 4.34 19.71
N PRO A 128 1.32 4.10 21.03
CA PRO A 128 2.32 4.62 21.94
C PRO A 128 3.72 4.19 21.52
N LEU A 129 4.71 5.07 21.76
CA LEU A 129 6.11 4.74 21.51
C LEU A 129 6.55 3.53 22.34
N THR A 130 7.20 2.57 21.70
CA THR A 130 7.86 1.45 22.38
C THR A 130 9.06 1.95 23.19
N LEU A 131 9.52 1.16 24.18
CA LEU A 131 10.70 1.53 24.97
C LEU A 131 11.93 1.83 24.10
N GLY A 132 12.19 1.01 23.08
CA GLY A 132 13.29 1.24 22.14
C GLY A 132 13.15 2.54 21.35
N GLN A 133 11.93 2.88 20.91
CA GLN A 133 11.67 4.16 20.24
C GLN A 133 11.84 5.34 21.20
N ARG A 134 11.40 5.21 22.45
CA ARG A 134 11.62 6.24 23.50
C ARG A 134 13.11 6.47 23.75
N LEU A 135 13.90 5.41 23.87
CA LEU A 135 15.36 5.52 23.97
C LEU A 135 15.96 6.16 22.71
N GLY A 136 15.50 5.80 21.51
CA GLY A 136 15.94 6.41 20.26
C GLY A 136 15.70 7.93 20.21
N VAL A 137 14.52 8.37 20.67
CA VAL A 137 14.18 9.79 20.82
C VAL A 137 15.12 10.49 21.80
N LEU A 138 15.38 9.89 22.98
CA LEU A 138 16.29 10.45 23.98
C LEU A 138 17.73 10.56 23.45
N LEU A 139 18.19 9.55 22.73
CA LEU A 139 19.53 9.50 22.11
C LEU A 139 19.62 10.25 20.78
N ARG A 140 18.54 10.94 20.37
CA ARG A 140 18.42 11.70 19.11
C ARG A 140 18.77 10.91 17.84
N ARG A 141 18.59 9.58 17.87
CA ARG A 141 18.92 8.68 16.76
C ARG A 141 17.86 8.76 15.68
N TRP A 142 18.28 9.03 14.44
CA TRP A 142 17.36 9.05 13.31
C TRP A 142 16.88 7.63 12.96
N PRO A 143 15.58 7.40 12.72
CA PRO A 143 15.07 6.02 12.60
C PRO A 143 15.25 5.37 11.21
N VAL A 144 15.64 6.13 10.19
CA VAL A 144 15.91 5.60 8.85
C VAL A 144 17.32 5.01 8.82
N GLN A 145 17.42 3.73 8.46
CA GLN A 145 18.70 3.02 8.35
C GLN A 145 18.98 2.69 6.89
N THR A 146 20.24 2.91 6.48
CA THR A 146 20.74 2.56 5.16
C THR A 146 20.71 1.04 4.94
N PRO A 147 20.06 0.54 3.89
CA PRO A 147 20.13 -0.88 3.53
C PRO A 147 21.56 -1.30 3.21
N ALA A 148 21.88 -2.58 3.45
CA ALA A 148 23.20 -3.12 3.12
C ALA A 148 23.54 -2.91 1.63
N GLY A 149 24.76 -2.47 1.34
CA GLY A 149 25.23 -2.20 -0.02
C GLY A 149 24.66 -0.93 -0.67
N ARG A 150 24.05 -0.02 0.12
CA ARG A 150 23.55 1.28 -0.35
C ARG A 150 24.33 2.43 0.28
N GLU A 151 24.35 3.55 -0.42
CA GLU A 151 24.85 4.81 0.13
C GLU A 151 23.85 5.40 1.13
N PRO A 152 24.32 5.98 2.25
CA PRO A 152 23.45 6.66 3.19
C PRO A 152 22.81 7.90 2.57
N LEU A 153 21.59 8.21 2.99
CA LEU A 153 20.96 9.48 2.61
C LEU A 153 21.74 10.65 3.25
N PRO A 154 21.84 11.81 2.56
CA PRO A 154 22.54 12.98 3.08
C PRO A 154 21.90 13.50 4.37
N ALA A 155 22.65 14.23 5.19
CA ALA A 155 22.18 14.76 6.48
C ALA A 155 20.89 15.59 6.37
N GLN A 156 20.71 16.31 5.26
CA GLN A 156 19.50 17.09 4.97
C GLN A 156 18.22 16.25 4.82
N SER A 157 18.34 14.94 4.64
CA SER A 157 17.20 14.00 4.65
C SER A 157 16.76 13.61 6.07
N GLN A 158 17.60 13.87 7.08
CA GLN A 158 17.34 13.50 8.46
C GLN A 158 16.56 14.60 9.17
N VAL A 159 15.44 15.03 8.60
CA VAL A 159 14.58 16.08 9.15
C VAL A 159 13.14 15.79 8.78
N LEU A 160 12.23 16.05 9.71
CA LEU A 160 10.79 16.04 9.46
C LEU A 160 10.32 17.48 9.35
N LYS A 161 9.60 17.78 8.27
CA LYS A 161 9.15 19.13 7.95
C LYS A 161 7.64 19.25 8.16
N ALA A 162 7.22 20.41 8.68
CA ALA A 162 5.82 20.77 8.87
C ALA A 162 5.39 21.69 7.73
N LEU A 163 4.28 21.36 7.08
CA LEU A 163 3.76 22.05 5.89
C LEU A 163 2.27 22.35 6.08
N ASP A 164 1.80 23.45 5.50
CA ASP A 164 0.38 23.69 5.30
C ASP A 164 -0.19 22.87 4.13
N SER A 165 -1.50 22.94 3.93
CA SER A 165 -2.22 22.20 2.89
C SER A 165 -1.84 22.62 1.47
N ALA A 166 -1.48 23.87 1.25
CA ALA A 166 -1.06 24.35 -0.06
C ALA A 166 0.31 23.75 -0.43
N ALA A 167 1.27 23.80 0.49
CA ALA A 167 2.61 23.26 0.30
C ALA A 167 2.60 21.74 0.10
N ILE A 168 1.78 20.98 0.84
CA ILE A 168 1.67 19.54 0.62
C ILE A 168 1.02 19.22 -0.74
N CYS A 169 0.01 19.97 -1.16
CA CYS A 169 -0.61 19.78 -2.47
C CYS A 169 0.37 20.03 -3.61
N GLU A 170 1.22 21.05 -3.48
CA GLU A 170 2.24 21.33 -4.49
C GLU A 170 3.30 20.22 -4.58
N LEU A 171 3.67 19.57 -3.46
CA LEU A 171 4.55 18.39 -3.52
C LEU A 171 3.94 17.24 -4.33
N TYR A 172 2.65 16.95 -4.13
CA TYR A 172 1.94 15.93 -4.89
C TYR A 172 1.78 16.34 -6.37
N ALA A 173 1.51 17.62 -6.64
CA ALA A 173 1.41 18.14 -8.00
C ALA A 173 2.75 18.05 -8.73
N GLU A 174 3.87 18.43 -8.09
CA GLU A 174 5.21 18.29 -8.63
C GLU A 174 5.53 16.83 -8.96
N ALA A 175 5.27 15.90 -8.03
CA ALA A 175 5.48 14.48 -8.24
C ALA A 175 4.70 13.94 -9.45
N GLY A 176 3.47 14.43 -9.63
CA GLY A 176 2.63 14.16 -10.79
C GLY A 176 3.20 14.73 -12.09
N ARG A 177 3.56 16.03 -12.12
CA ARG A 177 4.13 16.71 -13.29
C ARG A 177 5.42 16.05 -13.77
N ARG A 178 6.28 15.65 -12.83
CA ARG A 178 7.55 14.96 -13.11
C ARG A 178 7.40 13.44 -13.30
N ARG A 179 6.18 12.89 -13.15
CA ARG A 179 5.87 11.46 -13.32
C ARG A 179 6.74 10.54 -12.45
N LEU A 180 7.00 10.93 -11.21
CA LEU A 180 7.92 10.22 -10.30
C LEU A 180 7.38 8.88 -9.78
N GLY A 181 6.12 8.52 -10.09
CA GLY A 181 5.53 7.23 -9.77
C GLY A 181 4.87 7.11 -8.38
N LEU A 182 5.08 8.07 -7.47
CA LEU A 182 4.41 8.15 -6.17
C LEU A 182 3.81 9.54 -5.94
N GLY A 183 2.54 9.59 -5.52
CA GLY A 183 1.87 10.85 -5.13
C GLY A 183 0.97 11.48 -6.18
N LYS A 184 0.00 10.74 -6.75
CA LYS A 184 -1.07 11.34 -7.54
C LYS A 184 -2.11 11.98 -6.62
N GLY A 185 -1.92 13.26 -6.28
CA GLY A 185 -2.86 14.01 -5.43
C GLY A 185 -4.12 14.48 -6.18
N GLY A 186 -3.98 14.84 -7.46
CA GLY A 186 -5.08 15.33 -8.29
C GLY A 186 -5.86 16.50 -7.66
N PRO A 187 -7.02 16.87 -8.23
CA PRO A 187 -7.94 17.81 -7.59
C PRO A 187 -8.61 17.22 -6.33
N TRP A 188 -8.53 15.91 -6.14
CA TRP A 188 -9.10 15.21 -4.99
C TRP A 188 -8.40 15.59 -3.68
N LEU A 189 -7.06 15.59 -3.64
CA LEU A 189 -6.33 15.87 -2.40
C LEU A 189 -6.66 17.24 -1.77
N PRO A 190 -6.59 18.38 -2.50
CA PRO A 190 -6.88 19.68 -1.89
C PRO A 190 -8.32 19.80 -1.35
N ALA A 191 -9.30 19.10 -1.93
CA ALA A 191 -10.68 19.13 -1.46
C ALA A 191 -10.90 18.39 -0.12
N HIS A 192 -9.98 17.47 0.23
CA HIS A 192 -10.13 16.55 1.35
C HIS A 192 -9.11 16.74 2.48
N LEU A 193 -8.11 17.60 2.30
CA LEU A 193 -7.23 18.01 3.40
C LEU A 193 -7.95 19.00 4.33
N ASP A 194 -7.56 19.00 5.59
CA ASP A 194 -7.90 20.08 6.54
C ASP A 194 -7.21 21.36 6.04
N PRO A 195 -7.94 22.41 5.61
CA PRO A 195 -7.35 23.59 4.97
C PRO A 195 -6.42 24.39 5.89
N ASP A 196 -6.63 24.30 7.20
CA ASP A 196 -5.79 24.92 8.24
C ASP A 196 -4.88 23.88 8.91
N GLY A 197 -4.80 22.68 8.32
CA GLY A 197 -4.08 21.55 8.84
C GLY A 197 -2.57 21.69 8.70
N VAL A 198 -1.85 21.25 9.72
CA VAL A 198 -0.40 21.02 9.62
C VAL A 198 -0.16 19.57 9.22
N HIS A 199 0.55 19.39 8.13
CA HIS A 199 0.97 18.11 7.58
C HIS A 199 2.47 17.91 7.81
N TYR A 200 2.90 16.66 7.83
CA TYR A 200 4.31 16.34 8.03
C TYR A 200 4.85 15.49 6.91
N VAL A 201 6.07 15.80 6.47
CA VAL A 201 6.77 15.06 5.42
C VAL A 201 8.17 14.69 5.90
N VAL A 202 8.61 13.49 5.57
CA VAL A 202 9.95 13.01 5.91
C VAL A 202 10.46 11.96 4.91
N PRO A 203 11.73 12.04 4.47
CA PRO A 203 12.36 10.99 3.67
C PRO A 203 12.37 9.69 4.46
N ASP A 204 11.70 8.69 3.90
CA ASP A 204 11.52 7.37 4.52
C ASP A 204 11.43 6.29 3.44
N PRO A 205 12.48 6.12 2.61
CA PRO A 205 12.43 5.21 1.49
C PRO A 205 12.43 3.76 1.93
N ALA A 206 11.57 2.98 1.28
CA ALA A 206 11.69 1.54 1.21
C ALA A 206 12.99 1.17 0.48
N SER A 207 13.54 0.01 0.84
CA SER A 207 14.78 -0.53 0.27
C SER A 207 14.78 -0.63 -1.27
N TYR A 208 13.63 -0.89 -1.89
CA TYR A 208 13.49 -0.94 -3.35
C TYR A 208 13.29 0.45 -4.00
N TYR A 209 12.88 1.47 -3.25
CA TYR A 209 12.86 2.88 -3.68
C TYR A 209 14.05 3.68 -3.15
N TRP A 210 15.13 3.00 -2.75
CA TRP A 210 16.32 3.69 -2.28
C TRP A 210 16.94 4.49 -3.44
N PRO A 211 17.35 5.76 -3.23
CA PRO A 211 17.99 6.55 -4.28
C PRO A 211 19.21 5.84 -4.86
N GLY A 212 19.39 5.97 -6.18
CA GLY A 212 20.43 5.26 -6.92
C GLY A 212 20.04 3.85 -7.39
N ASN A 213 18.93 3.28 -6.92
CA ASN A 213 18.36 2.05 -7.50
C ASN A 213 17.92 2.28 -8.95
N GLY A 214 17.86 1.21 -9.75
CA GLY A 214 17.24 1.27 -11.07
C GLY A 214 15.76 1.65 -10.96
N ASP A 215 15.30 2.53 -11.84
CA ASP A 215 13.89 2.95 -11.91
C ASP A 215 13.03 2.04 -12.82
N GLY A 216 13.65 1.00 -13.40
CA GLY A 216 13.01 0.08 -14.35
C GLY A 216 12.95 0.59 -15.79
N ARG A 217 13.58 1.74 -16.09
CA ARG A 217 13.64 2.40 -17.41
C ARG A 217 15.08 2.81 -17.77
N ASP A 218 16.04 1.97 -17.40
CA ASP A 218 17.48 2.19 -17.55
C ASP A 218 18.04 3.43 -16.81
N GLY A 219 17.22 4.09 -15.98
CA GLY A 219 17.58 5.24 -15.15
C GLY A 219 17.83 4.85 -13.69
N LYS A 220 18.27 5.83 -12.90
CA LYS A 220 18.39 5.72 -11.44
C LYS A 220 17.32 6.55 -10.74
N ILE A 221 16.79 6.06 -9.63
CA ILE A 221 15.91 6.82 -8.74
C ILE A 221 16.67 8.03 -8.20
N ALA A 222 16.30 9.21 -8.68
CA ALA A 222 16.88 10.50 -8.30
C ALA A 222 16.04 11.28 -7.26
N TRP A 223 14.90 10.73 -6.86
CA TRP A 223 13.96 11.33 -5.91
C TRP A 223 13.93 10.54 -4.60
N TRP A 224 13.41 11.14 -3.54
CA TRP A 224 13.21 10.50 -2.24
C TRP A 224 11.76 10.09 -2.06
N GLN A 225 11.53 8.82 -1.72
CA GLN A 225 10.24 8.43 -1.18
C GLN A 225 10.10 9.05 0.21
N CYS A 226 9.13 9.96 0.33
CA CYS A 226 8.77 10.57 1.60
C CYS A 226 7.51 9.92 2.15
N SER A 227 7.53 9.56 3.44
CA SER A 227 6.31 9.30 4.19
C SER A 227 5.68 10.63 4.58
N VAL A 228 4.35 10.71 4.46
CA VAL A 228 3.59 11.87 4.91
C VAL A 228 2.59 11.49 5.99
N LEU A 229 2.37 12.41 6.91
CA LEU A 229 1.26 12.38 7.87
C LEU A 229 0.34 13.55 7.52
N LEU A 230 -0.82 13.20 6.97
CA LEU A 230 -1.82 14.14 6.49
C LEU A 230 -2.90 14.30 7.56
N ARG A 231 -3.51 15.49 7.59
CA ARG A 231 -4.69 15.78 8.39
C ARG A 231 -5.83 16.00 7.41
N MET A 232 -6.84 15.17 7.49
CA MET A 232 -7.98 15.18 6.59
C MET A 232 -9.03 16.16 7.11
N ARG A 233 -9.94 16.60 6.24
CA ARG A 233 -10.97 17.60 6.54
C ARG A 233 -11.89 17.22 7.71
N ASN A 234 -12.08 15.92 7.96
CA ASN A 234 -12.81 15.40 9.11
C ASN A 234 -11.97 15.37 10.41
N GLY A 235 -10.77 15.95 10.41
CA GLY A 235 -9.82 15.96 11.52
C GLY A 235 -8.97 14.70 11.66
N GLU A 236 -9.24 13.66 10.88
CA GLU A 236 -8.53 12.39 10.95
C GLU A 236 -7.09 12.51 10.45
N GLN A 237 -6.19 11.71 11.03
CA GLN A 237 -4.82 11.63 10.56
C GLN A 237 -4.57 10.35 9.78
N VAL A 238 -3.98 10.49 8.59
CA VAL A 238 -3.70 9.36 7.70
C VAL A 238 -2.26 9.41 7.23
N SER A 239 -1.68 8.22 7.00
CA SER A 239 -0.35 8.11 6.41
C SER A 239 -0.44 8.12 4.89
N GLY A 240 0.62 8.56 4.22
CA GLY A 240 0.71 8.55 2.77
C GLY A 240 2.15 8.49 2.30
N MET A 241 2.33 8.46 0.99
CA MET A 241 3.65 8.52 0.36
C MET A 241 3.63 9.45 -0.83
N VAL A 242 4.71 10.21 -0.98
CA VAL A 242 4.94 11.12 -2.11
C VAL A 242 6.42 11.07 -2.50
N ALA A 243 6.72 11.07 -3.79
CA ALA A 243 8.08 11.24 -4.28
C ALA A 243 8.44 12.72 -4.28
N VAL A 244 9.58 13.07 -3.68
CA VAL A 244 10.05 14.47 -3.60
C VAL A 244 11.47 14.56 -4.10
N MET A 245 11.77 15.58 -4.91
CA MET A 245 13.13 15.86 -5.33
C MET A 245 13.98 16.33 -4.14
N PRO A 246 15.27 15.94 -4.04
CA PRO A 246 16.14 16.37 -2.95
C PRO A 246 16.21 17.90 -2.79
N GLU A 247 16.20 18.63 -3.90
CA GLU A 247 16.28 20.10 -3.94
C GLU A 247 14.99 20.74 -3.44
N THR A 248 13.84 20.25 -3.92
CA THR A 248 12.52 20.66 -3.42
C THR A 248 12.44 20.39 -1.92
N PHE A 249 12.82 19.18 -1.48
CA PHE A 249 12.78 18.85 -0.06
C PHE A 249 13.69 19.77 0.74
N ALA A 250 14.92 20.04 0.29
CA ALA A 250 15.86 20.92 0.98
C ALA A 250 15.30 22.34 1.19
N ALA A 251 14.60 22.89 0.19
CA ALA A 251 14.01 24.23 0.22
C ALA A 251 12.85 24.41 1.21
N LEU A 252 12.17 23.32 1.60
CA LEU A 252 11.06 23.39 2.55
C LEU A 252 11.50 23.90 3.94
N PRO A 253 10.62 24.57 4.71
CA PRO A 253 10.95 25.06 6.04
C PRO A 253 11.20 23.92 7.04
N SER A 254 12.15 24.12 7.95
CA SER A 254 12.46 23.21 9.06
C SER A 254 12.26 23.91 10.40
N THR A 255 11.01 24.00 10.85
CA THR A 255 10.59 24.77 12.03
C THR A 255 10.50 23.95 13.32
N LEU A 256 10.57 22.62 13.22
CA LEU A 256 10.34 21.72 14.36
C LEU A 256 11.62 21.44 15.15
N ALA A 257 11.52 21.41 16.48
CA ALA A 257 12.61 20.95 17.34
C ALA A 257 12.91 19.46 17.11
N ARG A 258 14.19 19.06 17.25
CA ARG A 258 14.65 17.68 16.95
C ARG A 258 13.87 16.58 17.67
N THR A 259 13.56 16.77 18.95
CA THR A 259 12.80 15.81 19.75
C THR A 259 11.37 15.64 19.22
N GLN A 260 10.74 16.73 18.77
CA GLN A 260 9.41 16.70 18.17
C GLN A 260 9.42 15.99 16.82
N GLN A 261 10.44 16.24 15.99
CA GLN A 261 10.62 15.53 14.72
C GLN A 261 10.67 14.00 14.93
N LEU A 262 11.45 13.51 15.91
CA LEU A 262 11.59 12.08 16.17
C LEU A 262 10.28 11.45 16.69
N ARG A 263 9.54 12.16 17.57
CA ARG A 263 8.22 11.70 18.03
C ARG A 263 7.21 11.62 16.88
N LEU A 264 7.16 12.65 16.04
CA LEU A 264 6.28 12.68 14.87
C LEU A 264 6.67 11.64 13.83
N PHE A 265 7.95 11.38 13.62
CA PHE A 265 8.41 10.32 12.71
C PHE A 265 7.86 8.96 13.13
N HIS A 266 7.94 8.63 14.42
CA HIS A 266 7.38 7.37 14.92
C HIS A 266 5.86 7.33 14.79
N ARG A 267 5.17 8.47 14.91
CA ARG A 267 3.73 8.60 14.64
C ARG A 267 3.41 8.34 13.15
N VAL A 268 4.16 8.94 12.23
CA VAL A 268 4.02 8.71 10.78
C VAL A 268 4.11 7.21 10.45
N ARG A 269 5.05 6.50 11.08
CA ARG A 269 5.22 5.04 10.88
C ARG A 269 4.22 4.17 11.64
N SER A 270 3.49 4.69 12.63
CA SER A 270 2.54 3.89 13.43
C SER A 270 1.09 4.03 13.00
N ILE A 271 0.74 5.05 12.21
CA ILE A 271 -0.59 5.17 11.60
C ILE A 271 -0.72 4.16 10.47
N GLU A 272 -1.61 3.19 10.68
CA GLU A 272 -1.90 2.13 9.71
C GLU A 272 -2.92 2.59 8.66
N ARG A 273 -3.75 3.58 9.00
CA ARG A 273 -4.74 4.12 8.07
C ARG A 273 -4.05 5.02 7.06
N ASP A 274 -3.89 4.50 5.85
CA ASP A 274 -3.31 5.24 4.75
C ASP A 274 -4.37 6.07 3.99
N LEU A 275 -3.88 6.99 3.16
CA LEU A 275 -4.70 7.86 2.32
C LEU A 275 -5.66 7.06 1.43
N TYR A 276 -5.24 5.90 0.91
CA TYR A 276 -6.09 5.08 0.03
C TYR A 276 -7.28 4.48 0.79
N LEU A 277 -7.04 3.90 1.97
CA LEU A 277 -8.10 3.35 2.82
C LEU A 277 -9.06 4.45 3.26
N TRP A 278 -8.53 5.63 3.60
CA TRP A 278 -9.37 6.78 3.91
C TRP A 278 -10.22 7.20 2.72
N SER A 279 -9.63 7.40 1.54
CA SER A 279 -10.37 7.78 0.32
C SER A 279 -11.47 6.78 -0.01
N ARG A 280 -11.19 5.48 0.10
CA ARG A 280 -12.14 4.40 -0.19
C ARG A 280 -13.33 4.46 0.75
N ASP A 281 -13.09 4.58 2.05
CA ASP A 281 -14.14 4.60 3.06
C ASP A 281 -14.94 5.91 2.99
N HIS A 282 -14.25 7.03 2.74
CA HIS A 282 -14.86 8.34 2.58
C HIS A 282 -15.68 8.48 1.29
N LYS A 283 -15.40 7.68 0.25
CA LYS A 283 -16.12 7.77 -1.04
C LYS A 283 -17.64 7.68 -0.89
N ALA A 284 -18.14 6.89 0.07
CA ALA A 284 -19.58 6.77 0.33
C ALA A 284 -20.20 8.02 0.98
N GLU A 285 -19.38 8.84 1.63
CA GLU A 285 -19.79 10.05 2.35
C GLU A 285 -19.39 11.34 1.62
N CYS A 286 -18.68 11.21 0.50
CA CYS A 286 -18.18 12.32 -0.30
C CYS A 286 -19.34 12.91 -1.11
N ASP A 287 -19.74 14.13 -0.76
CA ASP A 287 -20.69 14.92 -1.52
C ASP A 287 -20.15 16.35 -1.74
N PRO A 288 -20.59 17.06 -2.80
CA PRO A 288 -20.11 18.41 -3.08
C PRO A 288 -20.38 19.42 -1.95
N GLN A 289 -21.41 19.22 -1.13
CA GLN A 289 -21.75 20.12 -0.02
C GLN A 289 -20.82 19.92 1.18
N ARG A 290 -20.37 18.69 1.44
CA ARG A 290 -19.45 18.33 2.53
C ARG A 290 -17.99 18.52 2.14
N CYS A 291 -17.63 18.11 0.93
CA CYS A 291 -16.23 18.02 0.51
C CYS A 291 -15.87 19.08 -0.53
N GLY A 292 -16.83 19.80 -1.12
CA GLY A 292 -16.55 20.72 -2.22
C GLY A 292 -15.94 20.04 -3.45
N TYR A 293 -15.94 18.71 -3.49
CA TYR A 293 -15.40 17.90 -4.57
C TYR A 293 -16.56 17.38 -5.41
N ASP A 294 -16.61 17.81 -6.66
CA ASP A 294 -17.46 17.20 -7.67
C ASP A 294 -16.63 16.14 -8.41
N PRO A 295 -16.86 14.84 -8.19
CA PRO A 295 -16.18 13.83 -8.97
C PRO A 295 -16.58 14.04 -10.43
N ALA A 296 -15.63 14.38 -11.30
CA ALA A 296 -15.88 14.36 -12.73
C ALA A 296 -16.56 13.03 -13.09
N PRO A 297 -17.64 13.05 -13.89
CA PRO A 297 -18.41 11.84 -14.18
C PRO A 297 -17.45 10.76 -14.67
N ASP A 298 -17.55 9.56 -14.08
CA ASP A 298 -16.77 8.42 -14.54
C ASP A 298 -16.94 8.33 -16.07
N PRO A 299 -15.85 8.25 -16.84
CA PRO A 299 -15.99 8.07 -18.28
C PRO A 299 -16.87 6.85 -18.51
N PRO A 300 -17.83 6.91 -19.47
CA PRO A 300 -18.77 5.83 -19.69
C PRO A 300 -17.98 4.53 -19.80
N GLN A 301 -18.33 3.55 -18.95
CA GLN A 301 -17.78 2.21 -19.03
C GLN A 301 -18.19 1.69 -20.41
N THR A 302 -17.26 1.73 -21.37
CA THR A 302 -17.45 1.15 -22.68
C THR A 302 -17.69 -0.34 -22.45
N SER A 303 -18.95 -0.74 -22.60
CA SER A 303 -19.43 -2.12 -22.54
C SER A 303 -18.95 -2.90 -23.75
#